data_AF-A0A315XIK0-F1
#
_entry.id   AF-A0A315XIK0-F1
#
_cell.length_a   1.000
_cell.length_b   1.000
_cell.length_c   1.000
_cell.angle_alpha   90.00
_cell.angle_beta   90.00
_cell.angle_gamma   90.00
#
_symmetry.space_group_name_H-M   'P 1'
#
loop_
_entity.id
_entity.type
_entity.pdbx_description
1 polymer ?
#
loop_
_entity_poly.entity_id
_entity_poly.type
_entity_poly.pdbx_seq_one_letter_code
_entity_poly.pdbx_strand_id
1 'polypeptide(L)'
;MKKSSEDKNNGQANSDINGRIEYIDQGLRSVDSRIRAIENRLSAKTFEPNNVNISQDKSGNIDQELLEKLDALDEKLKHLEKTTQETKENEIVQIRTQLSMIEGRTLKLENQNKITIGKIKVPIEISGLAATIVMFATGYLIYSDHWNIIRSPYYPIVIGILFGAVVTGKFIMTNRK
;
A
#
# COMPACT_ATOMS: atom_id res chain seq x y z
N MET A 1 70.74 -2.59 -42.67
CA MET A 1 69.46 -1.92 -42.99
C MET A 1 68.69 -1.65 -41.69
N LYS A 2 68.96 -0.51 -41.03
CA LYS A 2 68.26 -0.02 -39.82
C LYS A 2 67.82 1.41 -40.14
N LYS A 3 66.67 1.59 -40.79
CA LYS A 3 66.11 2.93 -41.05
C LYS A 3 64.59 2.96 -41.22
N SER A 4 63.90 1.82 -41.16
CA SER A 4 62.46 1.73 -41.48
C SER A 4 61.53 1.89 -40.27
N SER A 5 62.06 1.82 -39.05
CA SER A 5 61.26 1.89 -37.81
C SER A 5 61.20 3.27 -37.15
N GLU A 6 62.13 4.20 -37.46
CA GLU A 6 62.09 5.58 -36.96
C GLU A 6 61.11 6.46 -37.75
N ASP A 7 60.99 6.27 -39.06
CA ASP A 7 60.14 7.11 -39.93
C ASP A 7 58.63 6.91 -39.66
N LYS A 8 58.22 5.68 -39.33
CA LYS A 8 56.81 5.37 -39.00
C LYS A 8 56.38 5.99 -37.67
N ASN A 9 57.30 6.10 -36.71
CA ASN A 9 57.01 6.67 -35.40
C ASN A 9 56.88 8.21 -35.48
N ASN A 10 57.70 8.85 -36.32
CA ASN A 10 57.62 10.29 -36.56
C ASN A 10 56.33 10.68 -37.31
N GLY A 11 55.91 9.90 -38.31
CA GLY A 11 54.63 10.11 -39.02
C GLY A 11 53.41 10.02 -38.11
N GLN A 12 53.39 9.06 -37.18
CA GLN A 12 52.29 8.89 -36.23
C GLN A 12 52.27 10.00 -35.16
N ALA A 13 53.44 10.40 -34.64
CA ALA A 13 53.55 11.52 -33.73
C ALA A 13 53.08 12.84 -34.36
N ASN A 14 53.42 13.11 -35.63
CA ASN A 14 52.98 14.31 -36.34
C ASN A 14 51.47 14.32 -36.62
N SER A 15 50.87 13.16 -36.91
CA SER A 15 49.41 13.07 -37.09
C SER A 15 48.64 13.35 -35.79
N ASP A 16 49.15 12.88 -34.64
CA ASP A 16 48.54 13.12 -33.33
C ASP A 16 48.71 14.58 -32.91
N ILE A 17 49.88 15.18 -33.15
CA ILE A 17 50.12 16.61 -32.91
C ILE A 17 49.19 17.46 -33.78
N ASN A 18 49.00 17.13 -35.05
CA ASN A 18 48.11 17.86 -35.94
C ASN A 18 46.63 17.74 -35.51
N GLY A 19 46.19 16.56 -35.07
CA GLY A 19 44.83 16.38 -34.54
C GLY A 19 44.60 17.19 -33.25
N ARG A 20 45.61 17.25 -32.38
CA ARG A 20 45.57 18.08 -31.16
C ARG A 20 45.57 19.58 -31.49
N ILE A 21 46.30 20.02 -32.51
CA ILE A 21 46.27 21.42 -32.99
C ILE A 21 44.89 21.77 -33.56
N GLU A 22 44.27 20.88 -34.33
CA GLU A 22 42.94 21.11 -34.88
C GLU A 22 41.87 21.20 -33.80
N TYR A 23 41.95 20.35 -32.77
CA TYR A 23 41.07 20.45 -31.59
C TYR A 23 41.25 21.78 -30.85
N ILE A 24 42.49 22.26 -30.73
CA ILE A 24 42.79 23.55 -30.11
C ILE A 24 42.25 24.71 -30.96
N ASP A 25 42.35 24.67 -32.28
CA ASP A 25 41.78 25.69 -33.19
C ASP A 25 40.25 25.75 -33.06
N GLN A 26 39.59 24.58 -33.00
CA GLN A 26 38.16 24.50 -32.77
C GLN A 26 37.77 25.06 -31.39
N GLY A 27 38.57 24.78 -30.36
CA GLY A 27 38.42 25.34 -29.02
C GLY A 27 38.53 26.86 -29.01
N LEU A 28 39.56 27.42 -29.67
CA LEU A 28 39.77 28.86 -29.81
C LEU A 28 38.60 29.54 -30.54
N ARG A 29 38.10 28.96 -31.64
CA ARG A 29 36.91 29.48 -32.35
C ARG A 29 35.65 29.46 -31.49
N SER A 30 35.47 28.42 -30.67
CA SER A 30 34.33 28.32 -29.76
C SER A 30 34.40 29.39 -28.66
N VAL A 31 35.59 29.59 -28.09
CA VAL A 31 35.83 30.63 -27.09
C VAL A 31 35.62 32.02 -27.69
N ASP A 32 36.11 32.28 -28.90
CA ASP A 32 35.93 33.56 -29.59
C ASP A 32 34.45 33.86 -29.86
N SER A 33 33.68 32.85 -30.31
CA SER A 33 32.23 32.98 -30.48
C SER A 33 31.50 33.29 -29.17
N ARG A 34 31.91 32.65 -28.07
CA ARG A 34 31.34 32.90 -26.73
C ARG A 34 31.73 34.28 -26.21
N ILE A 35 32.99 34.70 -26.38
CA ILE A 35 33.45 36.04 -25.99
C ILE A 35 32.69 37.09 -26.80
N ARG A 36 32.53 36.92 -28.11
CA ARG A 36 31.76 37.83 -28.95
C ARG A 36 30.28 37.90 -28.54
N ALA A 37 29.68 36.78 -28.14
CA ALA A 37 28.31 36.76 -27.61
C ALA A 37 28.20 37.47 -26.25
N ILE A 38 29.23 37.33 -25.40
CA ILE A 38 29.33 38.01 -24.11
C ILE A 38 29.57 39.51 -24.32
N GLU A 39 30.45 39.89 -25.24
CA GLU A 39 30.73 41.27 -25.65
C GLU A 39 29.46 41.92 -26.20
N ASN A 40 28.71 41.25 -27.09
CA ASN A 40 27.43 41.76 -27.57
C ASN A 40 26.43 41.98 -26.43
N ARG A 41 26.37 41.08 -25.43
CA ARG A 41 25.46 41.21 -24.27
C ARG A 41 25.91 42.29 -23.27
N LEU A 42 27.21 42.43 -23.03
CA LEU A 42 27.76 43.47 -22.17
C LEU A 42 27.72 44.84 -22.85
N SER A 43 28.08 44.92 -24.12
CA SER A 43 28.04 46.15 -24.91
C SER A 43 26.60 46.63 -25.13
N ALA A 44 25.63 45.73 -25.28
CA ALA A 44 24.20 46.08 -25.25
C ALA A 44 23.71 46.53 -23.86
N LYS A 45 24.48 46.28 -22.80
CA LYS A 45 24.16 46.69 -21.42
C LYS A 45 24.84 48.00 -21.00
N THR A 46 25.70 48.59 -21.83
CA THR A 46 26.55 49.75 -21.43
C THR A 46 26.27 51.06 -22.20
N PHE A 47 25.15 51.23 -22.89
CA PHE A 47 24.75 52.56 -23.37
C PHE A 47 23.26 52.86 -23.12
N GLU A 48 23.05 53.81 -22.20
CA GLU A 48 21.92 54.73 -22.01
C GLU A 48 20.48 54.22 -21.77
N PRO A 49 19.77 54.83 -20.80
CA PRO A 49 18.38 54.56 -20.49
C PRO A 49 17.49 55.33 -21.46
N ASN A 50 17.03 54.71 -22.55
CA ASN A 50 15.70 54.97 -23.12
C ASN A 50 15.56 54.37 -24.51
N ASN A 51 14.44 53.68 -24.68
CA ASN A 51 13.89 53.25 -25.94
C ASN A 51 14.71 52.19 -26.68
N VAL A 52 14.27 50.93 -26.58
CA VAL A 52 14.15 50.04 -27.74
C VAL A 52 12.99 49.08 -27.45
N ASN A 53 11.89 49.27 -28.17
CA ASN A 53 10.78 48.32 -28.30
C ASN A 53 11.28 47.01 -28.94
N ILE A 54 11.73 46.03 -28.15
CA ILE A 54 11.85 44.64 -28.60
C ILE A 54 11.34 43.73 -27.48
N SER A 55 10.23 43.04 -27.76
CA SER A 55 9.62 41.90 -27.03
C SER A 55 8.35 42.14 -26.19
N GLN A 56 7.50 43.12 -26.53
CA GLN A 56 6.19 43.24 -25.85
C GLN A 56 5.09 42.30 -26.41
N ASP A 57 5.35 41.60 -27.51
CA ASP A 57 4.35 40.73 -28.18
C ASP A 57 4.40 39.24 -27.74
N LYS A 58 5.42 38.84 -26.97
CA LYS A 58 5.51 37.47 -26.42
C LYS A 58 5.11 37.37 -24.95
N SER A 59 5.13 38.44 -24.17
CA SER A 59 4.74 38.40 -22.76
C SER A 59 3.23 38.25 -22.61
N GLY A 60 2.42 39.02 -23.35
CA GLY A 60 0.96 39.00 -23.21
C GLY A 60 0.30 37.65 -23.53
N ASN A 61 0.82 36.90 -24.50
CA ASN A 61 0.34 35.53 -24.80
C ASN A 61 0.70 34.53 -23.70
N ILE A 62 1.88 34.64 -23.09
CA ILE A 62 2.31 33.78 -21.99
C ILE A 62 1.47 34.07 -20.74
N ASP A 63 1.17 35.33 -20.47
CA ASP A 63 0.37 35.75 -19.32
C ASP A 63 -1.09 35.27 -19.44
N GLN A 64 -1.69 35.33 -20.63
CA GLN A 64 -3.03 34.79 -20.91
C GLN A 64 -3.06 33.25 -20.87
N GLU A 65 -2.07 32.58 -21.45
CA GLU A 65 -1.97 31.12 -21.43
C GLU A 65 -1.76 30.59 -19.99
N LEU A 66 -1.02 31.32 -19.16
CA LEU A 66 -0.85 30.99 -17.75
C LEU A 66 -2.13 31.19 -16.94
N LEU A 67 -2.88 32.26 -17.19
CA LEU A 67 -4.19 32.52 -16.58
C LEU A 67 -5.21 31.42 -16.93
N GLU A 68 -5.29 31.04 -18.20
CA GLU A 68 -6.17 29.96 -18.66
C GLU A 68 -5.78 28.60 -18.07
N LYS A 69 -4.47 28.31 -17.97
CA LYS A 69 -4.00 27.10 -17.28
C LYS A 69 -4.27 27.13 -15.79
N LEU A 70 -4.28 28.30 -15.15
CA LEU A 70 -4.58 28.45 -13.73
C LEU A 70 -6.05 28.15 -13.46
N ASP A 71 -6.95 28.71 -14.26
CA ASP A 71 -8.39 28.44 -14.19
C ASP A 71 -8.71 26.97 -14.50
N ALA A 72 -8.05 26.39 -15.53
CA ALA A 72 -8.19 24.98 -15.85
C ALA A 72 -7.64 24.05 -14.76
N LEU A 73 -6.62 24.48 -14.00
CA LEU A 73 -6.12 23.74 -12.84
C LEU A 73 -7.09 23.82 -11.67
N ASP A 74 -7.65 24.99 -11.41
CA ASP A 74 -8.64 25.19 -10.33
C ASP A 74 -9.90 24.36 -10.58
N GLU A 75 -10.39 24.34 -11.82
CA GLU A 75 -11.54 23.51 -12.20
C GLU A 75 -11.27 22.01 -12.03
N LYS A 76 -10.08 21.55 -12.44
CA LYS A 76 -9.66 20.16 -12.21
C LYS A 76 -9.55 19.83 -10.74
N LEU A 77 -9.00 20.72 -9.93
CA LEU A 77 -8.84 20.52 -8.49
C LEU A 77 -10.20 20.41 -7.81
N LYS A 78 -11.15 21.26 -8.19
CA LYS A 78 -12.55 21.21 -7.75
C LYS A 78 -13.26 19.93 -8.18
N HIS A 79 -13.03 19.46 -9.41
CA HIS A 79 -13.60 18.19 -9.88
C HIS A 79 -13.00 17.00 -9.12
N LEU A 80 -11.68 16.99 -8.88
CA LEU A 80 -11.01 15.94 -8.11
C LEU A 80 -11.47 15.92 -6.66
N GLU A 81 -11.65 17.08 -6.03
CA GLU A 81 -12.17 17.19 -4.67
C GLU A 81 -13.59 16.64 -4.60
N LYS A 82 -14.45 17.03 -5.53
CA LYS A 82 -15.82 16.52 -5.64
C LYS A 82 -15.87 15.01 -5.87
N THR A 83 -15.11 14.48 -6.82
CA THR A 83 -15.05 13.02 -7.07
C THR A 83 -14.45 12.25 -5.89
N THR A 84 -13.45 12.81 -5.20
CA THR A 84 -12.87 12.21 -4.00
C THR A 84 -13.88 12.18 -2.85
N GLN A 85 -14.65 13.25 -2.68
CA GLN A 85 -15.66 13.34 -1.62
C GLN A 85 -16.86 12.44 -1.90
N GLU A 86 -17.37 12.42 -3.13
CA GLU A 86 -18.43 11.51 -3.57
C GLU A 86 -17.99 10.04 -3.47
N THR A 87 -16.74 9.72 -3.83
CA THR A 87 -16.20 8.35 -3.70
C THR A 87 -16.09 7.94 -2.24
N LYS A 88 -15.55 8.81 -1.37
CA LYS A 88 -15.46 8.54 0.08
C LYS A 88 -16.83 8.35 0.71
N GLU A 89 -17.81 9.20 0.39
CA GLU A 89 -19.17 9.07 0.93
C GLU A 89 -19.85 7.78 0.46
N ASN A 90 -19.75 7.45 -0.83
CA ASN A 90 -20.32 6.23 -1.38
C ASN A 90 -19.67 4.97 -0.78
N GLU A 91 -18.34 4.94 -0.63
CA GLU A 91 -17.63 3.84 0.02
C GLU A 91 -18.02 3.71 1.50
N ILE A 92 -18.13 4.81 2.24
CA ILE A 92 -18.55 4.80 3.64
C ILE A 92 -19.98 4.27 3.78
N VAL A 93 -20.90 4.66 2.88
CA VAL A 93 -22.29 4.17 2.87
C VAL A 93 -22.33 2.68 2.53
N GLN A 94 -21.56 2.23 1.54
CA GLN A 94 -21.47 0.81 1.20
C GLN A 94 -20.89 -0.02 2.36
N ILE A 95 -19.84 0.45 3.02
CA ILE A 95 -19.26 -0.22 4.18
C ILE A 95 -20.28 -0.30 5.32
N ARG A 96 -21.01 0.79 5.62
CA ARG A 96 -22.05 0.80 6.66
C ARG A 96 -23.17 -0.19 6.37
N THR A 97 -23.63 -0.27 5.12
CA THR A 97 -24.69 -1.21 4.73
C THR A 97 -24.21 -2.66 4.80
N GLN A 98 -22.99 -2.94 4.38
CA GLN A 98 -22.38 -4.27 4.53
C GLN A 98 -22.23 -4.65 6.01
N LEU A 99 -21.77 -3.73 6.85
CA LEU A 99 -21.64 -3.96 8.30
C LEU A 99 -23.00 -4.30 8.93
N SER A 100 -24.04 -3.55 8.60
CA SER A 100 -25.40 -3.81 9.06
C SER A 100 -25.93 -5.17 8.61
N MET A 101 -25.65 -5.59 7.37
CA MET A 101 -26.04 -6.93 6.90
C MET A 101 -25.27 -8.04 7.64
N ILE A 102 -23.98 -7.85 7.89
CA ILE A 102 -23.15 -8.81 8.62
C ILE A 102 -23.64 -8.92 10.08
N GLU A 103 -23.88 -7.81 10.76
CA GLU A 103 -24.45 -7.80 12.11
C GLU A 103 -25.79 -8.54 12.16
N GLY A 104 -26.69 -8.25 11.23
CA GLY A 104 -27.98 -8.93 11.14
C GLY A 104 -27.86 -10.43 10.90
N ARG A 105 -26.88 -10.88 10.10
CA ARG A 105 -26.58 -12.30 9.91
C ARG A 105 -25.99 -12.92 11.17
N THR A 106 -25.00 -12.28 11.79
CA THR A 106 -24.40 -12.74 13.04
C THR A 106 -25.46 -12.90 14.14
N LEU A 107 -26.38 -11.95 14.27
CA LEU A 107 -27.46 -12.00 15.26
C LEU A 107 -28.44 -13.15 14.99
N LYS A 108 -28.73 -13.44 13.71
CA LYS A 108 -29.51 -14.63 13.31
C LYS A 108 -28.77 -15.92 13.63
N LEU A 109 -27.47 -16.00 13.32
CA LEU A 109 -26.63 -17.16 13.64
C LEU A 109 -26.50 -17.38 15.15
N GLU A 110 -26.31 -16.31 15.93
CA GLU A 110 -26.22 -16.38 17.40
C GLU A 110 -27.52 -16.90 18.02
N ASN A 111 -28.67 -16.51 17.45
CA ASN A 111 -29.97 -16.99 17.90
C ASN A 111 -30.23 -18.45 17.48
N GLN A 112 -29.70 -18.88 16.33
CA GLN A 112 -29.83 -20.26 15.84
C GLN A 112 -28.84 -21.24 16.51
N ASN A 113 -27.71 -20.75 17.02
CA ASN A 113 -26.67 -21.59 17.64
C ASN A 113 -26.94 -21.93 19.12
N LYS A 114 -28.14 -21.58 19.64
CA LYS A 114 -28.58 -21.83 21.02
C LYS A 114 -29.69 -22.87 21.02
N ILE A 115 -29.41 -24.07 21.54
CA ILE A 115 -30.47 -25.05 21.82
C ILE A 115 -31.09 -24.70 23.17
N THR A 116 -32.41 -24.51 23.15
CA THR A 116 -33.19 -24.23 24.35
C THR A 116 -33.64 -25.56 24.93
N ILE A 117 -32.98 -26.04 25.98
CA ILE A 117 -33.44 -27.21 26.76
C ILE A 117 -34.11 -26.66 28.02
N GLY A 118 -35.45 -26.54 27.98
CA GLY A 118 -36.23 -25.96 29.09
C GLY A 118 -35.92 -24.47 29.32
N LYS A 119 -35.54 -24.08 30.54
CA LYS A 119 -35.16 -22.68 30.89
C LYS A 119 -33.67 -22.38 30.63
N ILE A 120 -32.89 -23.35 30.15
CA ILE A 120 -31.44 -23.24 30.03
C ILE A 120 -31.05 -23.16 28.54
N LYS A 121 -30.43 -22.05 28.15
CA LYS A 121 -29.92 -21.83 26.79
C LYS A 121 -28.47 -22.34 26.73
N VAL A 122 -28.23 -23.43 26.02
CA VAL A 122 -26.88 -23.99 25.87
C VAL A 122 -26.44 -23.85 24.41
N PRO A 123 -25.32 -23.17 24.11
CA PRO A 123 -24.75 -23.16 22.77
C PRO A 123 -24.14 -24.52 22.44
N ILE A 124 -24.40 -24.99 21.22
CA ILE A 124 -24.14 -26.37 20.77
C ILE A 124 -22.67 -26.78 20.75
N GLU A 125 -21.77 -25.80 20.65
CA GLU A 125 -20.31 -26.00 20.60
C GLU A 125 -19.77 -26.69 21.86
N ILE A 126 -20.31 -26.33 23.02
CA ILE A 126 -19.80 -26.83 24.31
C ILE A 126 -20.41 -28.19 24.65
N SER A 127 -21.66 -28.46 24.23
CA SER A 127 -22.22 -29.81 24.32
C SER A 127 -21.49 -30.79 23.41
N GLY A 128 -21.08 -30.36 22.21
CA GLY A 128 -20.29 -31.18 21.28
C GLY A 128 -18.91 -31.53 21.84
N LEU A 129 -18.20 -30.55 22.40
CA LEU A 129 -16.90 -30.77 23.02
C LEU A 129 -16.98 -31.69 24.24
N ALA A 130 -17.94 -31.45 25.14
CA ALA A 130 -18.14 -32.29 26.32
C ALA A 130 -18.48 -33.75 25.94
N ALA A 131 -19.36 -33.94 24.95
CA ALA A 131 -19.69 -35.27 24.45
C ALA A 131 -18.47 -35.99 23.86
N THR A 132 -17.61 -35.27 23.13
CA THR A 132 -16.38 -35.83 22.54
C THR A 132 -15.38 -36.27 23.62
N ILE A 133 -15.20 -35.46 24.67
CA ILE A 133 -14.34 -35.81 25.81
C ILE A 133 -14.86 -37.07 26.52
N VAL A 134 -16.17 -37.14 26.76
CA VAL A 134 -16.81 -38.32 27.37
C VAL A 134 -16.66 -39.54 26.47
N MET A 135 -16.87 -39.41 25.16
CA MET A 135 -16.68 -40.51 24.21
C MET A 135 -15.23 -41.00 24.19
N PHE A 136 -14.27 -40.09 24.19
CA PHE A 136 -12.85 -40.44 24.18
C PHE A 136 -12.43 -41.16 25.46
N ALA A 137 -12.85 -40.65 26.63
CA ALA A 137 -12.59 -41.29 27.91
C ALA A 137 -13.25 -42.69 28.01
N THR A 138 -14.45 -42.82 27.46
CA THR A 138 -15.17 -44.10 27.41
C THR A 138 -14.47 -45.10 26.48
N GLY A 139 -14.07 -44.66 25.28
CA GLY A 139 -13.30 -45.48 24.35
C GLY A 139 -11.96 -45.93 24.93
N TYR A 140 -11.29 -45.04 25.67
CA TYR A 140 -10.04 -45.37 26.35
C TYR A 140 -10.23 -46.43 27.46
N LEU A 141 -11.31 -46.36 28.23
CA LEU A 141 -11.62 -47.37 29.24
C LEU A 141 -11.90 -48.75 28.62
N ILE A 142 -12.60 -48.78 27.47
CA ILE A 142 -12.86 -50.01 26.72
C ILE A 142 -11.55 -50.58 26.18
N TYR A 143 -10.68 -49.74 25.62
CA TYR A 143 -9.38 -50.16 25.10
C TYR A 143 -8.45 -50.74 26.18
N SER A 144 -8.53 -50.21 27.41
CA SER A 144 -7.71 -50.67 28.54
C SER A 144 -8.28 -51.89 29.26
N ASP A 145 -9.30 -52.55 28.68
CA ASP A 145 -10.00 -53.73 29.21
C ASP A 145 -10.66 -53.53 30.59
N HIS A 146 -10.90 -52.27 30.97
CA HIS A 146 -11.54 -51.89 32.23
C HIS A 146 -13.08 -51.91 32.12
N TRP A 147 -13.63 -52.97 31.53
CA TRP A 147 -15.08 -53.20 31.41
C TRP A 147 -15.80 -53.22 32.77
N ASN A 148 -15.06 -53.57 33.82
CA ASN A 148 -15.59 -53.62 35.19
C ASN A 148 -16.02 -52.24 35.69
N ILE A 149 -15.35 -51.17 35.26
CA ILE A 149 -15.70 -49.79 35.63
C ILE A 149 -16.98 -49.35 34.90
N ILE A 150 -17.10 -49.66 33.60
CA ILE A 150 -18.27 -49.27 32.78
C ILE A 150 -19.54 -49.99 33.26
N ARG A 151 -19.42 -51.26 33.64
CA ARG A 151 -20.54 -52.05 34.19
C ARG A 151 -20.87 -51.67 35.64
N SER A 152 -19.97 -50.94 36.33
CA SER A 152 -20.22 -50.52 37.70
C SER A 152 -21.32 -49.45 37.77
N PRO A 153 -22.10 -49.43 38.87
CA PRO A 153 -23.09 -48.38 39.10
C PRO A 153 -22.48 -46.98 39.27
N TYR A 154 -21.16 -46.88 39.48
CA TYR A 154 -20.45 -45.61 39.69
C TYR A 154 -20.21 -44.84 38.39
N TYR A 155 -20.10 -45.52 37.26
CA TYR A 155 -19.81 -44.90 35.97
C TYR A 155 -20.87 -43.89 35.49
N PRO A 156 -22.19 -44.21 35.48
CA PRO A 156 -23.21 -43.22 35.12
C PRO A 156 -23.29 -42.07 36.13
N ILE A 157 -22.98 -42.31 37.42
CA ILE A 157 -22.95 -41.27 38.45
C ILE A 157 -21.83 -40.27 38.15
N VAL A 158 -20.62 -40.75 37.83
CA VAL A 158 -19.47 -39.90 37.48
C VAL A 158 -19.74 -39.07 36.23
N ILE A 159 -20.32 -39.67 35.19
CA ILE A 159 -20.72 -38.93 33.98
C ILE A 159 -21.78 -37.88 34.29
N GLY A 160 -22.78 -38.22 35.11
CA GLY A 160 -23.81 -37.29 35.55
C GLY A 160 -23.23 -36.09 36.32
N ILE A 161 -22.28 -36.33 37.22
CA ILE A 161 -21.57 -35.27 37.95
C ILE A 161 -20.76 -34.40 36.99
N LEU A 162 -20.06 -35.01 36.02
CA LEU A 162 -19.28 -34.30 35.01
C LEU A 162 -20.15 -33.36 34.18
N PHE A 163 -21.28 -33.86 33.67
CA PHE A 163 -22.26 -33.03 32.94
C PHE A 163 -22.85 -31.93 33.82
N GLY A 164 -23.20 -32.26 35.08
CA GLY A 164 -23.69 -31.28 36.05
C GLY A 164 -22.68 -30.16 36.32
N ALA A 165 -21.41 -30.49 36.50
CA ALA A 165 -20.34 -29.52 36.73
C ALA A 165 -20.11 -28.60 35.52
N VAL A 166 -20.15 -29.14 34.30
CA VAL A 166 -20.04 -28.35 33.06
C VAL A 166 -21.20 -27.37 32.91
N VAL A 167 -22.43 -27.81 33.20
CA VAL A 167 -23.62 -26.96 33.15
C VAL A 167 -23.57 -25.87 34.22
N THR A 168 -23.24 -26.22 35.46
CA THR A 168 -23.17 -25.26 36.58
C THR A 168 -22.03 -24.26 36.40
N GLY A 169 -20.83 -24.70 36.01
CA GLY A 169 -19.69 -23.81 35.78
C GLY A 169 -19.99 -22.77 34.70
N LYS A 170 -20.69 -23.18 33.64
CA LYS A 170 -21.11 -22.27 32.58
C LYS A 170 -22.27 -21.35 33.00
N PHE A 171 -23.20 -21.85 33.82
CA PHE A 171 -24.25 -21.01 34.41
C PHE A 171 -23.64 -19.88 35.24
N ILE A 172 -22.63 -20.18 36.05
CA ILE A 172 -21.88 -19.17 36.82
C ILE A 172 -21.15 -18.19 35.90
N MET A 173 -20.49 -18.67 34.85
CA MET A 173 -19.76 -17.80 33.90
C MET A 173 -20.69 -16.89 33.09
N THR A 174 -21.90 -17.36 32.78
CA THR A 174 -22.92 -16.57 32.06
C THR A 174 -23.63 -15.58 32.98
N ASN A 175 -23.81 -15.93 34.25
CA ASN A 175 -24.51 -15.11 35.24
C ASN A 175 -23.56 -14.15 36.01
N ARG A 176 -22.25 -14.28 35.81
CA ARG A 176 -21.26 -13.26 36.17
C ARG A 176 -21.29 -12.15 35.11
N LYS A 177 -22.31 -11.29 35.20
CA LYS A 177 -22.23 -9.91 34.74
C LYS A 177 -21.79 -9.02 35.88
#